data_AF-A0A0M0JC87-F1
#
_entry.id   AF-A0A0M0JC87-F1
#
_cell.length_a   1.000
_cell.length_b   1.000
_cell.length_c   1.000
_cell.angle_alpha   90.00
_cell.angle_beta   90.00
_cell.angle_gamma   90.00
#
_symmetry.space_group_name_H-M   'P 1'
#
loop_
_entity.id
_entity.type
_entity.pdbx_description
1 polymer ?
#
loop_
_entity_poly.entity_id
_entity_poly.type
_entity_poly.pdbx_seq_one_letter_code
_entity_poly.pdbx_strand_id
1 'polypeptide(L)'
;MCRWSLAHRLPLLIDYDEDPYWGKRVGTVQFNKMHALLFLSPPWAHLAAVVRAAVSRFERGDIVIMKFMISGLQMQVDDKAPAAAMLKNYGVTTVLDTPRLVFLDLRYPVDKESRQRVYKGAMTEDAIADFIKGPLEGMPDAPLLKEVSKLKDEL
;
A
#
# COMPACT_ATOMS: atom_id res chain seq x y z
N MET A 1 -16.38 -11.50 -14.91
CA MET A 1 -15.36 -10.59 -15.45
C MET A 1 -13.99 -11.21 -15.27
N CYS A 2 -13.09 -11.16 -16.27
CA CYS A 2 -11.74 -11.71 -16.16
C CYS A 2 -10.90 -10.88 -15.18
N ARG A 3 -10.25 -11.53 -14.19
CA ARG A 3 -9.32 -10.91 -13.22
C ARG A 3 -8.29 -10.00 -13.90
N TRP A 4 -7.79 -10.43 -15.05
CA TRP A 4 -6.85 -9.66 -15.88
C TRP A 4 -7.37 -8.26 -16.23
N SER A 5 -8.63 -8.14 -16.66
CA SER A 5 -9.20 -6.84 -17.05
C SER A 5 -9.37 -5.86 -15.87
N LEU A 6 -9.65 -6.37 -14.68
CA LEU A 6 -9.78 -5.53 -13.47
C LEU A 6 -8.40 -5.09 -12.95
N ALA A 7 -7.41 -5.97 -13.01
CA ALA A 7 -6.05 -5.67 -12.60
C ALA A 7 -5.40 -4.55 -13.43
N HIS A 8 -5.67 -4.50 -14.73
CA HIS A 8 -5.19 -3.43 -15.62
C HIS A 8 -5.92 -2.10 -15.43
N ARG A 9 -7.14 -2.10 -14.89
CA ARG A 9 -7.90 -0.88 -14.58
C ARG A 9 -7.44 -0.21 -13.28
N LEU A 10 -6.71 -0.92 -12.44
CA LEU A 10 -6.30 -0.44 -11.13
C LEU A 10 -5.00 0.37 -11.22
N PRO A 11 -4.91 1.60 -10.69
CA PRO A 11 -3.67 2.37 -10.67
C PRO A 11 -2.59 1.64 -9.86
N LEU A 12 -1.35 1.63 -10.35
CA LEU A 12 -0.24 1.00 -9.63
C LEU A 12 0.13 1.78 -8.38
N LEU A 13 0.05 3.11 -8.49
CA LEU A 13 0.27 4.06 -7.43
C LEU A 13 -0.98 4.91 -7.31
N ILE A 14 -1.52 4.94 -6.10
CA ILE A 14 -2.66 5.74 -5.69
C ILE A 14 -2.11 6.77 -4.72
N ASP A 15 -2.26 8.05 -5.06
CA ASP A 15 -2.04 9.11 -4.10
C ASP A 15 -3.31 9.24 -3.26
N TYR A 16 -3.23 8.88 -1.98
CA TYR A 16 -4.42 8.83 -1.14
C TYR A 16 -4.98 10.23 -0.85
N ASP A 17 -4.11 11.25 -0.83
CA ASP A 17 -4.48 12.62 -0.52
C ASP A 17 -5.12 13.31 -1.75
N GLU A 18 -4.66 12.96 -2.96
CA GLU A 18 -5.17 13.52 -4.22
C GLU A 18 -6.33 12.70 -4.83
N ASP A 19 -6.36 11.38 -4.60
CA ASP A 19 -7.36 10.45 -5.16
C ASP A 19 -8.03 9.59 -4.07
N PRO A 20 -8.94 10.19 -3.27
CA PRO A 20 -9.67 9.48 -2.23
C PRO A 20 -10.67 8.44 -2.79
N TYR A 21 -11.01 8.53 -4.08
CA TYR A 21 -11.89 7.56 -4.74
C TYR A 21 -11.20 6.19 -4.82
N TRP A 22 -9.98 6.14 -5.36
CA TRP A 22 -9.21 4.91 -5.42
C TRP A 22 -8.68 4.49 -4.04
N GLY A 23 -8.33 5.44 -3.16
CA GLY A 23 -7.89 5.15 -1.79
C GLY A 23 -8.89 4.31 -0.98
N LYS A 24 -10.20 4.56 -1.14
CA LYS A 24 -11.26 3.76 -0.49
C LYS A 24 -11.56 2.46 -1.22
N ARG A 25 -11.49 2.44 -2.56
CA ARG A 25 -11.85 1.28 -3.37
C ARG A 25 -10.77 0.20 -3.39
N VAL A 26 -9.49 0.56 -3.32
CA VAL A 26 -8.41 -0.44 -3.41
C VAL A 26 -8.47 -1.50 -2.29
N GLY A 27 -8.92 -1.10 -1.09
CA GLY A 27 -9.17 -2.01 0.04
C GLY A 27 -10.28 -3.02 -0.20
N THR A 28 -11.15 -2.78 -1.19
CA THR A 28 -12.25 -3.67 -1.58
C THR A 28 -11.88 -4.60 -2.73
N VAL A 29 -10.71 -4.41 -3.35
CA VAL A 29 -10.28 -5.20 -4.50
C VAL A 29 -9.59 -6.48 -4.04
N GLN A 30 -10.35 -7.58 -4.09
CA GLN A 30 -10.01 -8.86 -3.45
C GLN A 30 -8.92 -9.68 -4.17
N PHE A 31 -8.54 -9.33 -5.40
CA PHE A 31 -7.45 -10.02 -6.10
C PHE A 31 -6.06 -9.44 -5.76
N ASN A 32 -6.00 -8.27 -5.11
CA ASN A 32 -4.74 -7.70 -4.66
C ASN A 32 -4.16 -8.53 -3.52
N LYS A 33 -2.93 -9.01 -3.69
CA LYS A 33 -2.24 -9.82 -2.68
C LYS A 33 -1.59 -8.94 -1.63
N MET A 34 -1.04 -7.79 -2.05
CA MET A 34 -0.31 -6.89 -1.15
C MET A 34 -0.61 -5.41 -1.40
N HIS A 35 -0.55 -4.63 -0.32
CA HIS A 35 -0.51 -3.17 -0.37
C HIS A 35 0.83 -2.66 0.13
N ALA A 36 1.45 -1.77 -0.63
CA ALA A 36 2.63 -1.01 -0.22
C ALA A 36 2.16 0.37 0.25
N LEU A 37 2.15 0.59 1.56
CA LEU A 37 1.89 1.90 2.16
C LEU A 37 3.20 2.70 2.17
N LEU A 38 3.22 3.81 1.46
CA LEU A 38 4.38 4.67 1.28
C LEU A 38 4.11 6.04 1.90
N PHE A 39 4.77 6.31 3.02
CA PHE A 39 4.71 7.58 3.72
C PHE A 39 5.93 8.42 3.36
N LEU A 40 5.69 9.58 2.76
CA LEU A 40 6.72 10.51 2.30
C LEU A 40 6.48 11.89 2.88
N SER A 41 7.55 12.68 2.97
CA SER A 41 7.46 14.12 3.19
C SER A 41 8.03 14.85 1.97
N PRO A 42 7.82 16.18 1.84
CA PRO A 42 8.26 16.92 0.65
C PRO A 42 9.71 16.68 0.20
N PRO A 43 10.71 16.59 1.11
CA PRO A 43 12.09 16.26 0.72
C PRO A 43 12.25 14.88 0.03
N TRP A 44 11.38 13.93 0.38
CA TRP A 44 11.45 12.54 -0.07
C TRP A 44 10.43 12.21 -1.17
N ALA A 45 9.69 13.19 -1.69
CA ALA A 45 8.63 12.98 -2.68
C ALA A 45 9.09 12.21 -3.93
N HIS A 46 10.35 12.38 -4.34
CA HIS A 46 10.97 11.71 -5.47
C HIS A 46 11.03 10.17 -5.32
N LEU A 47 11.05 9.64 -4.09
CA LEU A 47 11.11 8.20 -3.82
C LEU A 47 9.83 7.46 -4.25
N ALA A 48 8.71 8.17 -4.44
CA ALA A 48 7.49 7.59 -5.01
C ALA A 48 7.74 6.95 -6.38
N ALA A 49 8.57 7.56 -7.22
CA ALA A 49 8.92 7.02 -8.53
C ALA A 49 9.76 5.73 -8.41
N VAL A 50 10.66 5.67 -7.43
CA VAL A 50 11.52 4.49 -7.18
C VAL A 50 10.67 3.29 -6.73
N VAL A 51 9.76 3.50 -5.78
CA VAL A 51 8.86 2.43 -5.32
C VAL A 51 7.93 1.98 -6.45
N ARG A 52 7.42 2.91 -7.25
CA ARG A 52 6.60 2.60 -8.43
C ARG A 52 7.36 1.76 -9.45
N ALA A 53 8.63 2.09 -9.73
CA ALA A 53 9.47 1.32 -10.63
C ALA A 53 9.69 -0.11 -10.10
N ALA A 54 10.00 -0.26 -8.81
CA ALA A 54 10.21 -1.56 -8.19
C ALA A 54 8.95 -2.44 -8.28
N VAL A 55 7.78 -1.88 -7.97
CA VAL A 55 6.50 -2.61 -8.02
C VAL A 55 6.07 -2.94 -9.45
N SER A 56 6.50 -2.15 -10.45
CA SER A 56 6.17 -2.42 -11.86
C SER A 56 6.82 -3.69 -12.43
N ARG A 57 7.78 -4.29 -11.70
CA ARG A 57 8.41 -5.56 -12.03
C ARG A 57 7.52 -6.79 -11.74
N PHE A 58 6.40 -6.58 -11.03
CA PHE A 58 5.46 -7.63 -10.63
C PHE A 58 4.19 -7.58 -11.48
N GLU A 59 3.40 -8.66 -11.47
CA GLU A 59 2.15 -8.68 -12.23
C GLU A 59 1.17 -7.61 -11.75
N ARG A 60 0.47 -7.00 -12.70
CA ARG A 60 -0.57 -6.03 -12.38
C ARG A 60 -1.62 -6.69 -11.49
N GLY A 61 -1.97 -6.00 -10.40
CA GLY A 61 -2.93 -6.51 -9.42
C GLY A 61 -2.33 -7.43 -8.35
N ASP A 62 -1.03 -7.72 -8.36
CA ASP A 62 -0.41 -8.38 -7.19
C ASP A 62 -0.16 -7.37 -6.07
N ILE A 63 0.25 -6.15 -6.44
CA ILE A 63 0.69 -5.10 -5.52
C ILE A 63 0.14 -3.75 -5.95
N VAL A 64 -0.29 -2.97 -4.97
CA VAL A 64 -0.67 -1.57 -5.17
C VAL A 64 0.06 -0.69 -4.17
N ILE A 65 0.50 0.48 -4.62
CA ILE A 65 1.13 1.48 -3.78
C ILE A 65 0.08 2.49 -3.35
N MET A 66 -0.06 2.72 -2.05
CA MET A 66 -0.80 3.85 -1.50
C MET A 66 0.20 4.84 -0.93
N LYS A 67 0.28 6.01 -1.55
CA LYS A 67 1.15 7.11 -1.15
C LYS A 67 0.39 8.05 -0.21
N PHE A 68 1.06 8.45 0.86
CA PHE A 68 0.59 9.44 1.83
C PHE A 68 1.66 10.54 1.97
N MET A 69 1.27 11.80 1.80
CA MET A 69 2.16 12.95 1.95
C MET A 69 2.01 13.57 3.34
N ILE A 70 3.09 13.53 4.11
CA ILE A 70 3.18 14.13 5.44
C ILE A 70 3.73 15.54 5.28
N SER A 71 2.83 16.51 5.16
CA SER A 71 3.16 17.94 5.08
C SER A 71 2.76 18.66 6.38
N GLY A 72 3.68 18.75 7.34
CA GLY A 72 3.50 19.57 8.54
C GLY A 72 4.39 19.17 9.71
N LEU A 73 5.13 20.14 10.26
CA LEU A 73 5.72 20.08 11.61
C LEU A 73 4.67 20.17 12.72
N GLN A 74 3.38 20.24 12.35
CA GLN A 74 2.23 20.26 13.25
C GLN A 74 1.39 19.01 13.05
N MET A 75 1.68 17.98 13.82
CA MET A 75 0.63 17.41 14.64
C MET A 75 1.15 17.47 16.08
N GLN A 76 0.79 18.54 16.80
CA GLN A 76 0.19 18.26 18.10
C GLN A 76 -0.97 17.34 17.76
N VAL A 77 -0.72 16.04 17.86
CA VAL A 77 -1.69 15.02 17.51
C VAL A 77 -2.84 15.25 18.47
N ASP A 78 -3.90 15.89 18.01
CA ASP A 78 -5.19 15.64 18.62
C ASP A 78 -5.42 14.15 18.38
N ASP A 79 -5.16 13.33 19.40
CA ASP A 79 -5.22 11.87 19.38
C ASP A 79 -6.58 11.33 18.92
N LYS A 80 -7.56 12.23 18.73
CA LYS A 80 -8.91 11.98 18.26
C LYS A 80 -9.06 12.00 16.73
N ALA A 81 -8.08 12.47 15.95
CA ALA A 81 -8.17 12.46 14.49
C ALA A 81 -7.91 11.04 13.93
N PRO A 82 -8.85 10.44 13.16
CA PRO A 82 -8.70 9.07 12.63
C PRO A 82 -7.44 8.86 11.79
N ALA A 83 -7.00 9.90 11.08
CA ALA A 83 -5.78 9.87 10.27
C ALA A 83 -4.51 9.72 11.14
N ALA A 84 -4.45 10.37 12.30
CA ALA A 84 -3.30 10.26 13.18
C ALA A 84 -3.18 8.87 13.83
N ALA A 85 -4.31 8.26 14.19
CA ALA A 85 -4.34 6.88 14.69
C ALA A 85 -3.83 5.89 13.63
N MET A 86 -4.20 6.10 12.36
CA MET A 86 -3.69 5.29 11.24
C MET A 86 -2.17 5.42 11.08
N LEU A 87 -1.63 6.65 11.07
CA LEU A 87 -0.19 6.89 10.92
C LEU A 87 0.60 6.24 12.06
N LYS A 88 0.11 6.36 13.30
CA LYS A 88 0.70 5.72 14.50
C LYS A 88 0.77 4.21 14.39
N ASN A 89 -0.28 3.55 13.86
CA ASN A 89 -0.28 2.10 13.65
C ASN A 89 0.84 1.63 12.71
N TYR A 90 1.25 2.48 11.77
CA TYR A 90 2.36 2.20 10.86
C TYR A 90 3.70 2.75 11.34
N GLY A 91 3.74 3.33 12.54
CA GLY A 91 4.94 3.90 13.17
C GLY A 91 5.40 5.22 12.56
N VAL A 92 4.49 5.98 11.97
CA VAL A 92 4.73 7.35 11.51
C VAL A 92 4.05 8.29 12.52
N THR A 93 4.85 9.05 13.24
CA THR A 93 4.34 10.05 14.21
C THR A 93 4.69 11.46 13.80
N THR A 94 5.81 11.62 13.09
CA THR A 94 6.34 12.91 12.65
C THR A 94 6.90 12.82 11.23
N VAL A 95 7.23 13.98 10.65
CA VAL A 95 7.91 14.09 9.35
C VAL A 95 9.27 13.36 9.37
N LEU A 96 9.94 13.27 10.51
CA LEU A 96 11.24 12.62 10.66
C LEU A 96 11.18 11.09 10.53
N ASP A 97 9.99 10.52 10.72
CA ASP A 97 9.77 9.08 10.52
C ASP A 97 9.66 8.71 9.03
N THR A 98 9.79 9.68 8.12
CA THR A 98 9.76 9.49 6.65
C THR A 98 11.17 9.53 6.05
N PRO A 99 11.45 8.77 4.97
CA PRO A 99 10.52 7.94 4.22
C PRO A 99 10.24 6.61 4.91
N ARG A 100 8.98 6.14 4.86
CA ARG A 100 8.60 4.86 5.44
C ARG A 100 7.77 4.05 4.46
N LEU A 101 8.17 2.80 4.25
CA LEU A 101 7.53 1.86 3.36
C LEU A 101 7.11 0.62 4.15
N VAL A 102 5.81 0.31 4.10
CA VAL A 102 5.21 -0.80 4.83
C VAL A 102 4.44 -1.67 3.85
N PHE A 103 4.73 -2.95 3.82
CA PHE A 103 4.01 -3.92 3.03
C PHE A 103 2.97 -4.62 3.90
N LEU A 104 1.73 -4.63 3.43
CA LEU A 104 0.62 -5.33 4.04
C LEU A 104 0.21 -6.47 3.14
N ASP A 105 0.34 -7.69 3.65
CA ASP A 105 -0.13 -8.89 2.98
C ASP A 105 -1.62 -9.11 3.27
N LEU A 106 -2.47 -8.87 2.27
CA LEU A 106 -3.92 -8.97 2.42
C LEU A 106 -4.42 -10.41 2.47
N ARG A 107 -3.55 -11.39 2.19
CA ARG A 107 -3.86 -12.81 2.31
C ARG A 107 -4.00 -13.22 3.79
N TYR A 108 -3.38 -12.48 4.70
CA TYR A 108 -3.47 -12.72 6.14
C TYR A 108 -4.55 -11.85 6.80
N PRO A 109 -5.32 -12.39 7.75
CA PRO A 109 -6.28 -11.62 8.53
C PRO A 109 -5.58 -10.56 9.41
N VAL A 110 -6.34 -9.55 9.86
CA VAL A 110 -5.86 -8.34 10.56
C VAL A 110 -5.09 -8.65 11.84
N ASP A 111 -5.38 -9.78 12.46
CA ASP A 111 -4.88 -10.24 13.75
C ASP A 111 -3.50 -10.93 13.70
N LYS A 112 -2.93 -11.16 12.51
CA LYS A 112 -1.61 -11.81 12.39
C LYS A 112 -0.48 -10.79 12.27
N GLU A 113 0.50 -10.88 13.17
CA GLU A 113 1.74 -10.08 13.14
C GLU A 113 2.49 -10.18 11.80
N SER A 114 2.41 -11.33 11.12
CA SER A 114 3.05 -11.59 9.82
C SER A 114 2.47 -10.76 8.66
N ARG A 115 1.31 -10.11 8.86
CA ARG A 115 0.63 -9.31 7.85
C ARG A 115 1.42 -8.05 7.48
N GLN A 116 2.14 -7.47 8.43
CA GLN A 116 2.81 -6.18 8.27
C GLN A 116 4.33 -6.35 8.24
N ARG A 117 4.97 -5.92 7.15
CA ARG A 117 6.42 -5.94 6.98
C ARG A 117 6.92 -4.53 6.72
N VAL A 118 7.70 -3.99 7.65
CA VAL A 118 8.33 -2.67 7.50
C VAL A 118 9.64 -2.83 6.74
N TYR A 119 9.80 -2.07 5.66
CA TYR A 119 11.04 -2.02 4.90
C TYR A 119 12.08 -1.16 5.64
N LYS A 120 13.30 -1.69 5.81
CA LYS A 120 14.41 -1.03 6.53
C LYS A 120 15.67 -0.85 5.67
N GLY A 121 15.61 -1.23 4.39
CA GLY A 121 16.74 -1.17 3.47
C GLY A 121 16.91 0.19 2.81
N ALA A 122 17.89 0.29 1.92
CA ALA A 122 18.06 1.46 1.05
C ALA A 122 16.88 1.58 0.09
N MET A 123 16.34 2.79 -0.10
CA MET A 123 15.22 3.04 -1.01
C MET A 123 15.67 3.04 -2.48
N THR A 124 16.17 1.89 -2.96
CA THR A 124 16.54 1.62 -4.35
C THR A 124 15.58 0.64 -4.99
N GLU A 125 15.46 0.69 -6.31
CA GLU A 125 14.53 -0.17 -7.05
C GLU A 125 14.77 -1.66 -6.80
N ASP A 126 16.04 -2.09 -6.89
CA ASP A 126 16.42 -3.49 -6.73
C ASP A 126 16.20 -3.99 -5.31
N ALA A 127 16.62 -3.22 -4.30
CA ALA A 127 16.50 -3.63 -2.91
C ALA A 127 15.03 -3.71 -2.44
N ILE A 128 14.15 -2.89 -3.03
CA ILE A 128 12.71 -2.96 -2.79
C ILE A 128 12.11 -4.18 -3.51
N ALA A 129 12.47 -4.40 -4.78
CA ALA A 129 11.99 -5.54 -5.54
C ALA A 129 12.37 -6.88 -4.88
N ASP A 130 13.62 -7.01 -4.40
CA ASP A 130 14.07 -8.21 -3.70
C ASP A 130 13.29 -8.46 -2.40
N PHE A 131 12.97 -7.38 -1.66
CA PHE A 131 12.18 -7.48 -0.44
C PHE A 131 10.72 -7.93 -0.67
N ILE A 132 10.16 -7.53 -1.81
CA ILE A 132 8.82 -7.89 -2.27
C ILE A 132 8.77 -9.34 -2.77
N LYS A 133 9.83 -9.79 -3.44
CA LYS A 133 9.90 -11.11 -4.09
C LYS A 133 9.75 -12.26 -3.08
N GLY A 134 10.40 -12.17 -1.92
CA GLY A 134 10.39 -13.23 -0.91
C GLY A 134 8.98 -13.77 -0.54
N PRO A 135 8.00 -12.91 -0.17
CA PRO A 135 6.64 -13.34 0.14
C PRO A 135 5.79 -13.84 -1.04
N LEU A 136 6.15 -13.50 -2.27
CA LEU A 136 5.35 -13.84 -3.45
C LEU A 136 5.69 -15.23 -4.00
N GLU A 137 6.94 -15.70 -3.84
CA GLU A 137 7.42 -16.96 -4.43
C GLU A 137 6.92 -18.23 -3.72
N GLY A 138 6.28 -18.13 -2.56
CA GLY A 138 6.03 -19.30 -1.69
C GLY A 138 4.59 -19.56 -1.26
N MET A 139 3.59 -18.81 -1.75
CA MET A 139 2.22 -18.93 -1.22
C MET A 139 1.20 -19.16 -2.34
N PRO A 140 0.30 -20.16 -2.20
CA PRO A 140 -0.79 -20.36 -3.14
C PRO A 140 -1.66 -19.11 -3.20
N ASP A 141 -2.24 -18.82 -4.38
CA ASP A 141 -3.24 -17.77 -4.53
C ASP A 141 -4.30 -17.95 -3.45
N ALA A 142 -4.43 -16.96 -2.55
CA ALA A 142 -5.39 -17.04 -1.46
C ALA A 142 -6.80 -17.29 -2.04
N PRO A 143 -7.59 -18.20 -1.46
CA PRO A 143 -8.97 -18.37 -1.89
C PRO A 143 -9.69 -17.02 -1.73
N LEU A 144 -10.48 -16.67 -2.74
CA LEU A 144 -11.28 -15.44 -2.78
C LEU A 144 -12.06 -15.31 -1.47
N LEU A 145 -11.71 -14.33 -0.64
CA LEU A 145 -12.61 -13.86 0.42
C LEU A 145 -13.93 -13.52 -0.27
N LYS A 146 -15.05 -14.08 0.18
CA LYS A 146 -16.36 -13.95 -0.48
C LYS A 146 -16.62 -12.49 -0.89
N GLU A 147 -16.96 -12.28 -2.17
CA GLU A 147 -17.34 -10.98 -2.73
C GLU A 147 -18.37 -10.29 -1.82
N VAL A 148 -18.02 -9.14 -1.24
CA VAL A 148 -19.05 -8.21 -0.77
C VAL A 148 -19.50 -7.43 -2.01
N SER A 149 -20.53 -7.98 -2.65
CA SER A 149 -21.18 -7.51 -3.87
C SER A 149 -21.62 -6.04 -3.79
N LYS A 150 -20.73 -5.11 -4.13
CA LYS A 150 -21.08 -3.72 -4.48
C LYS A 150 -20.38 -3.18 -5.73
N LEU A 151 -19.37 -3.88 -6.25
CA LEU A 151 -18.63 -3.45 -7.45
C LEU A 151 -19.24 -3.93 -8.78
N LYS A 152 -20.23 -4.83 -8.74
CA LYS A 152 -20.88 -5.36 -9.94
C LYS A 152 -21.81 -4.35 -10.64
N ASP A 153 -22.32 -3.36 -9.91
CA ASP A 153 -23.39 -2.50 -10.40
C ASP A 153 -22.91 -1.12 -10.90
N GLU A 154 -21.61 -0.80 -10.78
CA GLU A 154 -21.06 0.54 -11.11
C GLU A 154 -19.89 0.55 -12.12
N LEU A 155 -19.58 -0.56 -12.80
CA LEU A 155 -18.43 -0.66 -13.72
C LEU A 155 -18.71 -1.36 -15.05
#